data_AF-A0A1I5IIE3-F1
#
_entry.id   AF-A0A1I5IIE3-F1
#
_cell.length_a   1.000
_cell.length_b   1.000
_cell.length_c   1.000
_cell.angle_alpha   90.00
_cell.angle_beta   90.00
_cell.angle_gamma   90.00
#
_symmetry.space_group_name_H-M   'P 1'
#
loop_
_entity.id
_entity.type
_entity.pdbx_description
1 polymer ?
#
loop_
_entity_poly.entity_id
_entity_poly.type
_entity_poly.pdbx_seq_one_letter_code
_entity_poly.pdbx_strand_id
1 'polypeptide(L)'
;MGKEELVINREELYERIFEVVQDIENELYDLNKSGVFFAPELHIVFEIGKALFRNRKALFGDEKINWLRERNFGNGGPSDLAFELNPKSEYVVFEFKVADKWSSYLGDIQKLQRLKNDENITYHRFFVALVDSFLGKVDPRILEVQNPFGLKPEFKRSFPVSYSGYKSSMDCTLVIYEVK
;
A
#
# COMPACT_ATOMS: atom_id res chain seq x y z
N MET A 1 12.51 15.73 -28.57
CA MET A 1 12.85 15.20 -27.23
C MET A 1 12.03 13.95 -27.04
N GLY A 2 12.67 12.78 -26.92
CA GLY A 2 11.94 11.57 -26.52
C GLY A 2 11.35 11.77 -25.13
N LYS A 3 10.11 11.35 -24.90
CA LYS A 3 9.59 11.20 -23.53
C LYS A 3 10.50 10.17 -22.86
N GLU A 4 11.26 10.58 -21.84
CA GLU A 4 11.83 9.61 -20.92
C GLU A 4 10.64 8.87 -20.30
N GLU A 5 10.63 7.55 -20.47
CA GLU A 5 9.61 6.69 -19.89
C GLU A 5 9.80 6.74 -18.36
N LEU A 6 8.75 7.11 -17.63
CA LEU A 6 8.81 7.18 -16.18
C LEU A 6 8.88 5.74 -15.65
N VAL A 7 10.05 5.33 -15.18
CA VAL A 7 10.22 4.02 -14.56
C VAL A 7 9.97 4.17 -13.07
N ILE A 8 8.91 3.50 -12.58
CA ILE A 8 8.64 3.42 -11.14
C ILE A 8 9.68 2.49 -10.51
N ASN A 9 10.51 3.04 -9.61
CA ASN A 9 11.42 2.24 -8.79
C ASN A 9 10.62 1.53 -7.69
N ARG A 10 10.14 0.31 -8.01
CA ARG A 10 9.26 -0.47 -7.14
C ARG A 10 9.95 -0.93 -5.85
N GLU A 11 11.22 -1.29 -5.92
CA GLU A 11 11.98 -1.72 -4.73
C GLU A 11 12.04 -0.60 -3.70
N GLU A 12 12.49 0.59 -4.10
CA GLU A 12 12.53 1.77 -3.22
C GLU A 12 11.13 2.17 -2.74
N LEU A 13 10.10 2.01 -3.57
CA LEU A 13 8.71 2.27 -3.20
C LEU A 13 8.24 1.33 -2.08
N TYR A 14 8.51 0.04 -2.19
CA TYR A 14 8.12 -0.95 -1.20
C TYR A 14 8.91 -0.78 0.10
N GLU A 15 10.22 -0.55 0.01
CA GLU A 15 11.06 -0.28 1.17
C GLU A 15 10.60 0.98 1.91
N ARG A 16 10.27 2.06 1.19
CA ARG A 16 9.78 3.29 1.83
C ARG A 16 8.45 3.08 2.54
N ILE A 17 7.53 2.29 1.98
CA ILE A 17 6.28 1.93 2.66
C ILE A 17 6.59 1.14 3.93
N PHE A 18 7.49 0.16 3.85
CA PHE A 18 7.88 -0.67 4.99
C PHE A 18 8.51 0.15 6.12
N GLU A 19 9.46 1.03 5.81
CA GLU A 19 10.11 1.92 6.77
C GLU A 19 9.10 2.78 7.53
N VAL A 20 8.15 3.42 6.83
CA VAL A 20 7.11 4.25 7.47
C VAL A 20 6.26 3.42 8.43
N VAL A 21 5.89 2.21 8.03
CA VAL A 21 5.08 1.31 8.87
C VAL A 21 5.84 0.90 10.13
N GLN A 22 7.16 0.68 10.04
CA GLN A 22 8.02 0.42 11.20
C GLN A 22 8.21 1.65 12.08
N ASP A 23 8.38 2.82 11.48
CA ASP A 23 8.52 4.08 12.22
C ASP A 23 7.26 4.36 13.06
N ILE A 24 6.07 4.13 12.50
CA ILE A 24 4.80 4.25 13.23
C ILE A 24 4.70 3.26 14.38
N GLU A 25 5.12 2.00 14.19
CA GLU A 25 5.19 1.02 15.29
C GLU A 25 6.06 1.53 16.43
N ASN A 26 7.30 1.93 16.11
CA ASN A 26 8.27 2.37 17.11
C ASN A 26 7.81 3.64 17.83
N GLU A 27 7.30 4.62 17.10
CA GLU A 27 6.76 5.86 17.66
C GLU A 27 5.62 5.59 18.64
N LEU A 28 4.63 4.79 18.24
CA LEU A 28 3.48 4.47 19.09
C LEU A 28 3.89 3.63 20.30
N TYR A 29 4.84 2.70 20.14
CA TYR A 29 5.36 1.94 21.26
C TYR A 29 6.04 2.83 22.29
N ASP A 30 6.85 3.79 21.84
CA ASP A 30 7.54 4.71 22.74
C ASP A 30 6.57 5.66 23.44
N LEU A 31 5.56 6.16 22.73
CA LEU A 31 4.57 7.10 23.26
C LEU A 31 3.61 6.49 24.28
N ASN A 32 3.02 5.33 24.00
CA ASN A 32 1.96 4.78 24.84
C ASN A 32 1.95 3.24 24.91
N LYS A 33 3.02 2.56 24.48
CA LYS A 33 3.13 1.09 24.46
C LYS A 33 2.06 0.41 23.60
N SER A 34 1.48 1.13 22.66
CA SER A 34 0.71 0.54 21.55
C SER A 34 1.63 0.26 20.36
N GLY A 35 1.06 0.01 19.19
CA GLY A 35 1.81 -0.30 17.98
C GLY A 35 1.03 0.10 16.73
N VAL A 36 1.53 -0.26 15.56
CA VAL A 36 1.02 0.20 14.26
C VAL A 36 -0.48 -0.08 14.05
N PHE A 37 -1.02 -1.15 14.62
CA PHE A 37 -2.45 -1.48 14.54
C PHE A 37 -3.36 -0.61 15.43
N PHE A 38 -2.79 0.22 16.31
CA PHE A 38 -3.53 1.27 17.02
C PHE A 38 -3.77 2.50 16.12
N ALA A 39 -2.90 2.73 15.14
CA ALA A 39 -3.02 3.87 14.26
C ALA A 39 -4.22 3.71 13.30
N PRO A 40 -5.02 4.76 13.07
CA PRO A 40 -6.04 4.74 12.04
C PRO A 40 -5.44 4.50 10.66
N GLU A 41 -6.12 3.71 9.81
CA GLU A 41 -5.68 3.42 8.43
C GLU A 41 -5.34 4.70 7.66
N LEU A 42 -6.21 5.72 7.71
CA LEU A 42 -5.97 7.00 7.05
C LEU A 42 -4.69 7.72 7.52
N HIS A 43 -4.31 7.56 8.79
CA HIS A 43 -3.05 8.14 9.30
C HIS A 43 -1.85 7.44 8.66
N ILE A 44 -1.85 6.10 8.63
CA ILE A 44 -0.81 5.30 7.98
C ILE A 44 -0.70 5.67 6.49
N VAL A 45 -1.82 5.73 5.78
CA VAL A 45 -1.87 6.12 4.36
C VAL A 45 -1.29 7.52 4.16
N PHE A 46 -1.59 8.47 5.05
CA PHE A 46 -1.08 9.83 4.97
C PHE A 46 0.43 9.92 5.22
N GLU A 47 0.95 9.23 6.24
CA GLU A 47 2.38 9.17 6.53
C GLU A 47 3.15 8.54 5.36
N ILE A 48 2.63 7.45 4.78
CA ILE A 48 3.18 6.82 3.59
C ILE A 48 3.17 7.80 2.41
N GLY A 49 2.03 8.46 2.15
CA GLY A 49 1.90 9.45 1.08
C GLY A 49 2.94 10.58 1.19
N LYS A 50 3.19 11.08 2.42
CA LYS A 50 4.24 12.08 2.67
C LYS A 50 5.63 11.53 2.33
N ALA A 51 5.95 10.32 2.78
CA ALA A 51 7.27 9.72 2.57
C ALA A 51 7.55 9.46 1.08
N LEU A 52 6.56 8.92 0.36
CA LEU A 52 6.66 8.72 -1.09
C LEU A 52 6.77 10.06 -1.82
N PHE A 53 5.97 11.06 -1.45
CA PHE A 53 6.05 12.37 -2.09
C PHE A 53 7.39 13.08 -1.84
N ARG A 54 7.97 12.95 -0.64
CA ARG A 54 9.31 13.50 -0.34
C ARG A 54 10.40 12.86 -1.19
N ASN A 55 10.28 11.57 -1.51
CA ASN A 55 11.24 10.81 -2.30
C ASN A 55 10.85 10.67 -3.79
N ARG A 56 9.88 11.46 -4.26
CA ARG A 56 9.23 11.30 -5.57
C ARG A 56 10.17 11.22 -6.76
N LYS A 57 11.27 11.98 -6.77
CA LYS A 57 12.25 11.92 -7.86
C LYS A 57 12.95 10.57 -7.95
N ALA A 58 13.32 9.98 -6.81
CA ALA A 58 13.96 8.67 -6.77
C ALA A 58 12.97 7.54 -7.10
N LEU A 59 11.69 7.73 -6.73
CA LEU A 59 10.64 6.74 -6.92
C LEU A 59 10.02 6.74 -8.31
N PHE A 60 9.79 7.92 -8.88
CA PHE A 60 9.02 8.12 -10.10
C PHE A 60 9.81 8.80 -11.22
N GLY A 61 11.08 9.17 -10.98
CA GLY A 61 11.93 9.84 -11.96
C GLY A 61 11.69 11.35 -12.12
N ASP A 62 10.62 11.89 -11.54
CA ASP A 62 10.25 13.31 -11.66
C ASP A 62 9.89 13.95 -10.30
N GLU A 63 10.24 15.23 -10.17
CA GLU A 63 9.83 16.10 -9.06
C GLU A 63 8.42 16.68 -9.26
N LYS A 64 7.95 16.75 -10.52
CA LYS A 64 6.69 17.38 -10.91
C LYS A 64 5.53 16.38 -10.94
N ILE A 65 5.31 15.71 -9.82
CA ILE A 65 4.15 14.82 -9.64
C ILE A 65 3.11 15.48 -8.72
N ASN A 66 1.84 15.11 -8.89
CA ASN A 66 0.78 15.58 -7.99
C ASN A 66 0.36 14.47 -7.03
N TRP A 67 0.33 14.76 -5.73
CA TRP A 67 -0.28 13.88 -4.74
C TRP A 67 -1.78 14.13 -4.68
N LEU A 68 -2.57 13.11 -5.00
CA LEU A 68 -4.02 13.11 -4.99
C LEU A 68 -4.53 12.27 -3.82
N ARG A 69 -5.10 12.92 -2.81
CA ARG A 69 -5.76 12.25 -1.69
C ARG A 69 -7.22 11.93 -2.02
N GLU A 70 -7.67 10.72 -1.69
CA GLU A 70 -9.08 10.29 -1.78
C GLU A 70 -9.70 10.59 -3.17
N ARG A 71 -8.94 10.32 -4.24
CA ARG A 71 -9.37 10.62 -5.61
C ARG A 71 -10.33 9.54 -6.12
N ASN A 72 -11.49 9.94 -6.60
CA ASN A 72 -12.41 9.05 -7.30
C ASN A 72 -12.07 8.99 -8.80
N PHE A 73 -11.72 7.81 -9.28
CA PHE A 73 -11.42 7.52 -10.69
C PHE A 73 -12.59 6.85 -11.43
N GLY A 74 -13.76 6.76 -10.81
CA GLY A 74 -14.93 6.06 -11.38
C GLY A 74 -14.88 4.54 -11.21
N ASN A 75 -13.99 4.02 -10.36
CA ASN A 75 -13.75 2.59 -10.16
C ASN A 75 -14.57 1.95 -9.03
N GLY A 76 -15.53 2.68 -8.46
CA GLY A 76 -16.41 2.21 -7.39
C GLY A 76 -16.19 2.88 -6.04
N GLY A 77 -15.36 3.92 -5.98
CA GLY A 77 -15.16 4.76 -4.81
C GLY A 77 -13.87 5.57 -4.93
N PRO A 78 -13.59 6.44 -3.95
CA PRO A 78 -12.26 7.02 -3.79
C PRO A 78 -11.19 5.94 -3.59
N SER A 79 -10.01 6.17 -4.16
CA SER A 79 -8.79 5.43 -3.82
C SER A 79 -8.05 6.12 -2.69
N ASP A 80 -7.48 5.32 -1.78
CA ASP A 80 -6.89 5.81 -0.53
C ASP A 80 -5.71 6.77 -0.79
N LEU A 81 -4.87 6.43 -1.76
CA LEU A 81 -3.71 7.21 -2.16
C LEU A 81 -3.49 7.12 -3.66
N ALA A 82 -3.26 8.26 -4.31
CA ALA A 82 -2.80 8.27 -5.70
C ALA A 82 -1.77 9.36 -5.97
N PHE A 83 -0.92 9.12 -6.97
CA PHE A 83 -0.03 10.11 -7.56
C PHE A 83 -0.32 10.21 -9.06
N GLU A 84 -0.43 11.44 -9.56
CA GLU A 84 -0.44 11.72 -11.00
C GLU A 84 1.00 12.03 -11.43
N LEU A 85 1.58 11.12 -12.22
CA LEU A 85 2.95 11.22 -12.69
C LEU A 85 3.04 12.06 -13.97
N ASN A 86 2.05 11.91 -14.84
CA ASN A 86 1.90 12.70 -16.05
C ASN A 86 0.46 13.23 -16.10
N PRO A 87 0.26 14.56 -16.21
CA PRO A 87 -1.06 15.15 -16.22
C PRO A 87 -2.05 14.39 -17.11
N LYS A 88 -3.10 13.87 -16.48
CA LYS A 88 -4.22 13.16 -17.10
C LYS A 88 -3.91 11.85 -17.82
N SER A 89 -2.67 11.35 -17.76
CA SER A 89 -2.25 10.19 -18.58
C SER A 89 -1.52 9.09 -17.81
N GLU A 90 -0.95 9.36 -16.63
CA GLU A 90 -0.26 8.32 -15.88
C GLU A 90 -0.44 8.51 -14.37
N TYR A 91 -0.88 7.43 -13.71
CA TYR A 91 -1.20 7.42 -12.29
C TYR A 91 -0.61 6.21 -11.58
N VAL A 92 -0.20 6.42 -10.33
CA VAL A 92 0.04 5.35 -9.36
C VAL A 92 -1.08 5.39 -8.34
N VAL A 93 -1.79 4.27 -8.14
CA VAL A 93 -3.00 4.19 -7.33
C VAL A 93 -2.85 3.06 -6.32
N PHE A 94 -3.20 3.36 -5.07
CA PHE A 94 -3.10 2.43 -3.96
C PHE A 94 -4.44 2.27 -3.25
N GLU A 95 -4.70 1.06 -2.79
CA GLU A 95 -5.69 0.77 -1.75
C GLU A 95 -5.00 0.10 -0.58
N PHE A 96 -5.40 0.48 0.63
CA PHE A 96 -4.81 0.02 1.88
C PHE A 96 -5.84 -0.74 2.71
N LYS A 97 -5.34 -1.75 3.43
CA LYS A 97 -6.08 -2.43 4.49
C LYS A 97 -5.21 -2.70 5.70
N VAL A 98 -5.71 -2.36 6.89
CA VAL A 98 -5.02 -2.58 8.17
C VAL A 98 -5.82 -3.54 9.06
N ALA A 99 -5.26 -4.72 9.34
CA ALA A 99 -5.83 -5.75 10.23
C ALA A 99 -7.31 -6.13 9.95
N ASP A 100 -7.75 -6.03 8.69
CA ASP A 100 -9.14 -6.30 8.31
C ASP A 100 -9.32 -7.73 7.75
N LYS A 101 -10.57 -8.09 7.42
CA LYS A 101 -10.98 -9.40 6.90
C LYS A 101 -10.57 -9.57 5.44
N TRP A 102 -10.26 -10.80 5.04
CA TRP A 102 -9.92 -11.13 3.64
C TRP A 102 -10.98 -10.65 2.63
N SER A 103 -12.27 -10.65 3.01
CA SER A 103 -13.35 -10.24 2.12
C SER A 103 -13.29 -8.75 1.75
N SER A 104 -12.79 -7.88 2.63
CA SER A 104 -12.61 -6.47 2.28
C SER A 104 -11.44 -6.27 1.32
N TYR A 105 -10.40 -7.11 1.43
CA TYR A 105 -9.24 -7.08 0.53
C TYR A 105 -9.69 -7.36 -0.91
N LEU A 106 -10.59 -8.34 -1.10
CA LEU A 106 -11.11 -8.66 -2.42
C LEU A 106 -11.90 -7.49 -3.04
N GLY A 107 -12.65 -6.75 -2.22
CA GLY A 107 -13.39 -5.58 -2.66
C GLY A 107 -12.47 -4.49 -3.20
N ASP A 108 -11.38 -4.18 -2.51
CA ASP A 108 -10.42 -3.17 -2.94
C ASP A 108 -9.57 -3.62 -4.13
N ILE A 109 -9.19 -4.90 -4.20
CA ILE A 109 -8.54 -5.45 -5.39
C ILE A 109 -9.46 -5.35 -6.61
N GLN A 110 -10.74 -5.70 -6.48
CA GLN A 110 -11.71 -5.54 -7.58
C GLN A 110 -11.90 -4.06 -7.96
N LYS A 111 -11.90 -3.15 -6.99
CA LYS A 111 -11.92 -1.70 -7.23
C LYS A 111 -10.71 -1.27 -8.05
N LEU A 112 -9.50 -1.74 -7.74
CA LEU A 112 -8.31 -1.49 -8.55
C LEU A 112 -8.39 -2.12 -9.96
N GLN A 113 -8.86 -3.35 -10.10
CA GLN A 113 -9.00 -4.04 -11.39
C GLN A 113 -9.95 -3.35 -12.38
N ARG A 114 -10.87 -2.52 -11.89
CA ARG A 114 -11.77 -1.71 -12.74
C ARG A 114 -11.05 -0.53 -13.41
N LEU A 115 -9.89 -0.11 -12.91
CA LEU A 115 -9.05 0.87 -13.59
C LEU A 115 -8.39 0.19 -14.79
N LYS A 116 -8.86 0.51 -16.00
CA LYS A 116 -8.32 -0.04 -17.24
C LYS A 116 -7.30 0.91 -17.84
N ASN A 117 -6.18 0.35 -18.26
CA ASN A 117 -5.24 1.08 -19.10
C ASN A 117 -5.81 1.14 -20.52
N ASP A 118 -5.58 2.26 -21.19
CA ASP A 118 -5.84 2.44 -22.61
C ASP A 118 -4.71 3.25 -23.26
N GLU A 119 -4.91 3.66 -24.51
CA GLU A 119 -3.93 4.43 -25.29
C GLU A 119 -3.62 5.84 -24.71
N ASN A 120 -4.48 6.36 -23.84
CA ASN A 120 -4.38 7.70 -23.25
C ASN A 120 -4.01 7.67 -21.77
N ILE A 121 -4.39 6.61 -21.04
CA ILE A 121 -4.25 6.54 -19.60
C ILE A 121 -3.60 5.23 -19.15
N THR A 122 -2.58 5.35 -18.31
CA THR A 122 -1.91 4.25 -17.62
C THR A 122 -2.11 4.34 -16.10
N TYR A 123 -2.52 3.23 -15.50
CA TYR A 123 -2.64 3.06 -14.05
C TYR A 123 -1.70 1.96 -13.56
N HIS A 124 -0.79 2.33 -12.66
CA HIS A 124 0.00 1.41 -11.83
C HIS A 124 -0.73 1.20 -10.52
N ARG A 125 -1.15 -0.03 -10.22
CA ARG A 125 -2.15 -0.31 -9.19
C ARG A 125 -1.57 -1.23 -8.13
N PHE A 126 -1.64 -0.79 -6.88
CA PHE A 126 -1.09 -1.53 -5.75
C PHE A 126 -2.14 -1.75 -4.67
N PHE A 127 -2.30 -3.00 -4.24
CA PHE A 127 -3.03 -3.30 -3.01
C PHE A 127 -2.02 -3.54 -1.90
N VAL A 128 -2.20 -2.85 -0.77
CA VAL A 128 -1.29 -2.89 0.38
C VAL A 128 -2.05 -3.36 1.62
N ALA A 129 -1.56 -4.43 2.24
CA ALA A 129 -2.16 -4.97 3.46
C ALA A 129 -1.15 -5.00 4.62
N LEU A 130 -1.55 -4.47 5.77
CA LEU A 130 -0.89 -4.71 7.05
C LEU A 130 -1.66 -5.79 7.80
N VAL A 131 -1.05 -6.96 7.91
CA VAL A 131 -1.67 -8.17 8.45
C VAL A 131 -1.10 -8.45 9.83
N ASP A 132 -1.95 -8.50 10.85
CA ASP A 132 -1.61 -8.98 12.19
C ASP A 132 -1.50 -10.51 12.16
N SER A 133 -0.30 -11.01 11.96
CA SER A 133 -0.02 -12.43 11.76
C SER A 133 0.64 -13.07 12.97
N PHE A 134 0.22 -14.29 13.31
CA PHE A 134 0.89 -15.08 14.35
C PHE A 134 2.24 -15.61 13.85
N LEU A 135 3.27 -15.48 14.69
CA LEU A 135 4.62 -15.93 14.38
C LEU A 135 4.67 -17.39 13.88
N GLY A 136 5.38 -17.62 12.78
CA GLY A 136 5.59 -18.95 12.20
C GLY A 136 4.38 -19.54 11.47
N LYS A 137 3.28 -18.79 11.31
CA LYS A 137 2.09 -19.23 10.58
C LYS A 137 1.87 -18.39 9.32
N VAL A 138 1.37 -19.04 8.28
CA VAL A 138 0.87 -18.32 7.10
C VAL A 138 -0.52 -17.80 7.41
N ASP A 139 -0.71 -16.48 7.30
CA ASP A 139 -2.02 -15.88 7.52
C ASP A 139 -2.99 -16.22 6.36
N PRO A 140 -4.19 -16.74 6.65
CA PRO A 140 -5.18 -17.08 5.62
C PRO A 140 -5.52 -15.91 4.70
N ARG A 141 -5.52 -14.67 5.19
CA ARG A 141 -5.84 -13.48 4.38
C ARG A 141 -4.89 -13.31 3.20
N ILE A 142 -3.62 -13.71 3.36
CA ILE A 142 -2.61 -13.65 2.30
C ILE A 142 -2.87 -14.73 1.24
N LEU A 143 -3.31 -15.92 1.67
CA LEU A 143 -3.64 -17.05 0.79
C LEU A 143 -4.94 -16.80 0.02
N GLU A 144 -5.95 -16.23 0.66
CA GLU A 144 -7.25 -15.95 0.06
C GLU A 144 -7.22 -14.86 -1.01
N VAL A 145 -6.17 -14.02 -1.05
CA VAL A 145 -5.93 -13.09 -2.17
C VAL A 145 -5.39 -13.82 -3.41
N GLN A 146 -4.60 -14.88 -3.21
CA GLN A 146 -4.01 -15.66 -4.31
C GLN A 146 -5.05 -16.46 -5.08
N ASN A 147 -6.00 -17.10 -4.39
CA ASN A 147 -6.93 -18.06 -4.99
C ASN A 147 -7.90 -17.46 -6.04
N PRO A 148 -8.61 -16.34 -5.78
CA PRO A 148 -9.60 -15.80 -6.72
C PRO A 148 -8.98 -14.96 -7.84
N PHE A 149 -7.80 -14.36 -7.63
CA PHE A 149 -7.20 -13.41 -8.58
C PHE A 149 -5.86 -13.87 -9.15
N GLY A 150 -5.26 -14.95 -8.64
CA GLY A 150 -3.91 -15.39 -9.02
C GLY A 150 -2.81 -14.41 -8.60
N LEU A 151 -3.11 -13.46 -7.72
CA LEU A 151 -2.18 -12.41 -7.31
C LEU A 151 -1.15 -12.94 -6.32
N LYS A 152 0.13 -12.85 -6.67
CA LYS A 152 1.24 -13.12 -5.76
C LYS A 152 1.73 -11.81 -5.13
N PRO A 153 2.16 -11.83 -3.86
CA PRO A 153 2.84 -10.68 -3.28
C PRO A 153 4.09 -10.33 -4.10
N GLU A 154 4.20 -9.07 -4.51
CA GLU A 154 5.44 -8.49 -5.06
C GLU A 154 6.42 -8.15 -3.93
N PHE A 155 5.88 -7.77 -2.77
CA PHE A 155 6.65 -7.53 -1.56
C PHE A 155 5.95 -8.17 -0.36
N LYS A 156 6.74 -8.81 0.50
CA LYS A 156 6.28 -9.35 1.78
C LYS A 156 7.40 -9.26 2.79
N ARG A 157 7.17 -8.54 3.89
CA ARG A 157 8.10 -8.48 5.02
C ARG A 157 7.34 -8.40 6.33
N SER A 158 7.88 -9.04 7.35
CA SER A 158 7.29 -9.13 8.69
C SER A 158 8.23 -8.53 9.72
N PHE A 159 7.68 -7.89 10.74
CA PHE A 159 8.41 -7.42 11.91
C PHE A 159 7.54 -7.58 13.16
N PRO A 160 8.16 -7.81 14.34
CA PRO A 160 7.43 -7.97 15.58
C PRO A 160 6.71 -6.68 15.97
N VAL A 161 5.50 -6.80 16.53
CA VAL A 161 4.72 -5.65 16.98
C VAL A 161 4.20 -5.78 18.40
N SER A 162 4.03 -4.63 19.03
CA SER A 162 3.45 -4.47 20.35
C SER A 162 1.94 -4.37 20.25
N TYR A 163 1.30 -5.53 20.02
CA TYR A 163 -0.14 -5.62 19.90
C TYR A 163 -0.79 -6.20 21.17
N SER A 164 -1.56 -5.39 21.88
CA SER A 164 -2.21 -5.80 23.14
C SER A 164 -3.50 -6.61 22.96
N GLY A 165 -4.01 -6.74 21.72
CA GLY A 165 -5.27 -7.44 21.46
C GLY A 165 -5.18 -8.96 21.53
N TYR A 166 -3.97 -9.53 21.53
CA TYR A 166 -3.73 -10.97 21.65
C TYR A 166 -2.78 -11.30 22.80
N LYS A 167 -2.93 -12.49 23.40
CA LYS A 167 -2.02 -13.00 24.44
C LYS A 167 -0.68 -13.49 23.90
N SER A 168 -0.64 -13.83 22.62
CA SER A 168 0.55 -14.34 21.94
C SER A 168 1.29 -13.20 21.24
N SER A 169 2.60 -13.34 21.08
CA SER A 169 3.40 -12.44 20.24
C SER A 169 2.90 -12.44 18.79
N MET A 170 2.79 -11.25 18.22
CA MET A 170 2.30 -11.01 16.86
C MET A 170 3.37 -10.30 16.04
N ASP A 171 3.37 -10.59 14.75
CA ASP A 171 4.10 -9.81 13.75
C ASP A 171 3.10 -8.96 12.95
N CYS A 172 3.51 -7.76 12.55
CA CYS A 172 2.91 -7.09 11.41
C CYS A 172 3.59 -7.62 10.16
N THR A 173 2.80 -8.24 9.28
CA THR A 173 3.23 -8.62 7.94
C THR A 173 2.70 -7.60 6.94
N LEU A 174 3.60 -6.78 6.39
CA LEU A 174 3.31 -5.93 5.23
C LEU A 174 3.34 -6.79 3.97
N VAL A 175 2.26 -6.73 3.19
CA VAL A 175 2.14 -7.41 1.90
C VAL A 175 1.69 -6.41 0.84
N ILE A 176 2.39 -6.38 -0.29
CA ILE A 176 2.05 -5.52 -1.42
C ILE A 176 1.84 -6.39 -2.66
N TYR A 177 0.74 -6.14 -3.37
CA TYR A 177 0.37 -6.81 -4.60
C TYR A 177 0.26 -5.80 -5.73
N GLU A 178 0.81 -6.11 -6.90
CA GLU A 178 0.51 -5.38 -8.13
C GLU A 178 -0.78 -5.94 -8.76
N VAL A 179 -1.76 -5.07 -8.99
CA VAL A 179 -3.08 -5.45 -9.50
C VAL A 179 -3.19 -5.16 -11.00
N LYS A 180 -3.33 -6.21 -11.81
CA LYS A 180 -3.43 -6.13 -13.28
C LYS A 180 -4.83 -5.89 -13.81
#